data_AF-A0A0C3MA70-F1
#
_entry.id   AF-A0A0C3MA70-F1
#
_cell.length_a   1.000
_cell.length_b   1.000
_cell.length_c   1.000
_cell.angle_alpha   90.00
_cell.angle_beta   90.00
_cell.angle_gamma   90.00
#
_symmetry.space_group_name_H-M   'P 1'
#
loop_
_entity.id
_entity.type
_entity.pdbx_description
1 polymer ?
#
loop_
_entity_poly.entity_id
_entity_poly.type
_entity_poly.pdbx_seq_one_letter_code
_entity_poly.pdbx_strand_id
1 'polypeptide(L)' 'SDFLTTAKRPEISTPYDPVHLTHVGFNSSTGEFTGLPKEWQQILQENGISRQDQEKNPQAVVEIFKFYQE' A
#
# COMPACT_ATOMS: atom_id res chain seq x y z
N SER A 1 -52.72 5.96 1.63
CA SER A 1 -51.75 6.71 2.44
C SER A 1 -50.60 5.77 2.71
N ASP A 2 -49.79 5.58 1.68
CA ASP A 2 -48.88 4.45 1.59
C ASP A 2 -47.47 4.91 1.95
N PHE A 3 -47.29 5.19 3.24
CA PHE A 3 -46.02 5.58 3.86
C PHE A 3 -45.19 4.36 4.25
N LEU A 4 -44.95 3.44 3.32
CA LEU A 4 -44.01 2.34 3.51
C LEU A 4 -43.01 2.36 2.36
N THR A 5 -42.22 3.42 2.29
CA THR A 5 -41.03 3.47 1.47
C THR A 5 -40.03 2.48 2.02
N THR A 6 -39.96 1.32 1.37
CA THR A 6 -38.88 0.33 1.46
C THR A 6 -37.55 1.04 1.70
N ALA A 7 -36.88 0.72 2.81
CA ALA A 7 -35.54 1.20 3.08
C ALA A 7 -34.63 0.77 1.90
N LYS A 8 -34.41 1.68 0.96
CA LYS A 8 -33.58 1.44 -0.22
C LYS A 8 -32.19 1.10 0.32
N ARG A 9 -31.71 -0.12 0.04
CA ARG A 9 -30.34 -0.50 0.40
C ARG A 9 -29.39 0.57 -0.17
N PRO A 10 -28.42 1.07 0.59
CA PRO A 10 -27.46 2.03 0.07
C PRO A 10 -26.79 1.45 -1.19
N GLU A 11 -26.95 2.14 -2.31
CA GLU A 11 -26.28 1.78 -3.56
C GLU A 11 -24.81 2.18 -3.42
N ILE A 12 -23.93 1.19 -3.33
CA ILE A 12 -22.47 1.39 -3.29
C ILE A 12 -22.02 1.66 -4.73
N SER A 13 -21.57 2.89 -5.00
CA SER A 13 -20.98 3.25 -6.29
C SER A 13 -19.50 2.90 -6.36
N THR A 14 -18.94 2.92 -7.56
CA THR A 14 -17.48 2.88 -7.75
C THR A 14 -16.82 4.11 -7.12
N PRO A 15 -15.54 3.99 -6.70
CA PRO A 15 -14.77 5.14 -6.21
C PRO A 15 -14.80 6.29 -7.20
N TYR A 16 -14.93 7.51 -6.70
CA TYR A 16 -14.82 8.72 -7.52
C TYR A 16 -13.40 9.25 -7.43
N ASP A 17 -12.81 9.56 -8.59
CA ASP A 17 -11.46 10.13 -8.75
C ASP A 17 -10.33 9.36 -8.03
N PRO A 18 -10.10 8.06 -8.35
CA PRO A 18 -9.02 7.31 -7.74
C PRO A 18 -7.66 7.84 -8.21
N VAL A 19 -6.88 8.40 -7.27
CA VAL A 19 -5.49 8.76 -7.50
C VAL A 19 -4.60 7.55 -7.23
N HIS A 20 -3.93 7.05 -8.27
CA HIS A 20 -2.94 5.98 -8.11
C HIS A 20 -1.62 6.57 -7.61
N LEU A 21 -1.39 6.56 -6.31
CA LEU A 21 -0.23 7.20 -5.70
C LEU A 21 1.06 6.44 -6.04
N THR A 22 1.16 5.15 -5.71
CA THR A 22 2.30 4.30 -6.11
C THR A 22 2.01 2.80 -5.92
N HIS A 23 2.45 1.94 -6.86
CA HIS A 23 2.47 0.49 -6.67
C HIS A 23 3.89 0.05 -6.34
N VAL A 24 4.09 -0.50 -5.12
CA VAL A 24 5.35 -1.11 -4.72
C VAL A 24 5.39 -2.55 -5.24
N GLY A 25 6.34 -2.82 -6.14
CA GLY A 25 6.66 -4.16 -6.62
C GLY A 25 8.00 -4.65 -6.04
N PHE A 26 8.16 -5.96 -5.92
CA PHE A 26 9.43 -6.58 -5.60
C PHE A 26 9.91 -7.40 -6.79
N ASN A 27 11.08 -7.05 -7.33
CA ASN A 27 11.71 -7.82 -8.40
C ASN A 27 12.55 -8.95 -7.78
N SER A 28 12.03 -10.17 -7.81
CA SER A 28 12.71 -11.34 -7.25
C SER A 28 14.01 -11.73 -7.97
N SER A 29 14.22 -11.26 -9.19
CA SER A 29 15.46 -11.54 -9.95
C SER A 29 16.60 -10.59 -9.58
N THR A 30 16.30 -9.34 -9.21
CA THR A 30 17.31 -8.35 -8.81
C THR A 30 17.36 -8.12 -7.31
N GLY A 31 16.36 -8.55 -6.56
CA GLY A 31 16.25 -8.28 -5.13
C GLY A 31 15.77 -6.87 -4.79
N GLU A 32 15.37 -6.10 -5.80
CA GLU A 32 15.09 -4.67 -5.64
C GLU A 32 13.59 -4.38 -5.58
N PHE A 33 13.22 -3.46 -4.69
CA PHE A 33 11.89 -2.86 -4.68
C PHE A 33 11.76 -1.78 -5.75
N THR A 34 10.73 -1.87 -6.57
CA THR A 34 10.38 -0.89 -7.60
C THR A 34 9.17 -0.08 -7.17
N GLY A 35 9.14 1.21 -7.49
CA GLY A 35 8.00 2.07 -7.14
C GLY A 35 7.91 2.38 -5.64
N LEU A 36 9.01 2.34 -4.89
CA LEU A 36 9.01 2.86 -3.54
C LEU A 36 8.91 4.39 -3.53
N PRO A 37 7.98 4.98 -2.75
CA PRO A 37 8.02 6.40 -2.46
C PRO A 37 9.37 6.83 -1.88
N LYS A 38 9.81 8.04 -2.21
CA LYS A 38 11.11 8.57 -1.75
C LYS A 38 11.22 8.59 -0.22
N GLU A 39 10.12 8.93 0.46
CA GLU A 39 10.01 8.98 1.92
C GLU A 39 10.30 7.60 2.54
N TRP A 40 9.78 6.55 1.92
CA TRP A 40 9.95 5.18 2.38
C TRP A 40 11.37 4.67 2.17
N GLN A 41 12.00 5.03 1.04
CA GLN A 41 13.42 4.75 0.83
C GLN A 41 14.29 5.41 1.92
N GLN A 42 13.89 6.61 2.35
CA GLN A 42 14.58 7.35 3.40
C GLN A 42 14.41 6.68 4.77
N ILE A 43 13.19 6.29 5.14
CA ILE A 43 12.92 5.55 6.38
C ILE A 43 13.73 4.25 6.44
N LEU A 44 13.78 3.48 5.35
CA LEU A 44 14.59 2.25 5.30
C LEU A 44 16.08 2.54 5.54
N GLN A 45 16.63 3.58 4.92
CA GLN A 45 18.04 3.97 5.14
C GLN A 45 18.29 4.49 6.56
N GLU A 46 17.41 5.32 7.10
CA GLU A 46 17.51 5.89 8.44
C GLU A 46 17.43 4.80 9.53
N ASN A 47 16.66 3.74 9.30
CA ASN A 47 16.56 2.58 10.19
C ASN A 47 17.63 1.50 9.92
N GLY A 48 18.60 1.77 9.04
CA GLY A 48 19.70 0.86 8.75
C GLY A 48 19.31 -0.40 7.97
N ILE A 49 18.13 -0.41 7.33
CA ILE A 49 17.64 -1.54 6.54
C ILE A 49 18.33 -1.50 5.17
N SER A 50 19.41 -2.27 5.04
CA SER A 50 20.20 -2.35 3.82
C SER A 50 19.48 -3.10 2.69
N ARG A 51 19.96 -2.99 1.45
CA ARG A 51 19.43 -3.82 0.34
C ARG A 51 19.52 -5.31 0.64
N GLN A 52 20.57 -5.76 1.31
CA GLN A 52 20.72 -7.17 1.67
C GLN A 52 19.69 -7.61 2.71
N ASP A 53 19.27 -6.72 3.61
CA ASP A 53 18.19 -7.02 4.56
C ASP A 53 16.83 -7.08 3.84
N GLN A 54 16.63 -6.20 2.86
CA GLN A 54 15.46 -6.19 1.98
C GLN A 54 15.35 -7.47 1.15
N GLU A 55 16.47 -7.96 0.61
CA GLU A 55 16.55 -9.21 -0.15
C GLU A 55 16.31 -10.44 0.74
N LYS A 56 16.87 -10.46 1.95
CA LYS A 56 16.70 -11.55 2.90
C LYS A 56 15.28 -11.65 3.43
N ASN A 57 14.61 -10.52 3.64
CA ASN A 57 13.26 -10.49 4.17
C ASN A 57 12.39 -9.42 3.49
N PRO A 58 11.97 -9.66 2.24
CA PRO A 58 11.13 -8.72 1.50
C PRO A 58 9.74 -8.58 2.13
N GLN A 59 9.25 -9.60 2.85
CA GLN A 59 7.96 -9.54 3.54
C GLN A 59 7.99 -8.56 4.72
N ALA A 60 9.05 -8.55 5.53
CA ALA A 60 9.19 -7.59 6.63
C ALA A 60 9.21 -6.14 6.14
N VAL A 61 9.82 -5.88 4.99
CA VAL A 61 9.83 -4.55 4.37
C VAL A 61 8.41 -4.12 3.98
N VAL A 62 7.62 -5.03 3.41
CA VAL A 62 6.20 -4.79 3.10
C VAL A 62 5.36 -4.57 4.36
N GLU A 63 5.62 -5.31 5.43
CA GLU A 63 4.93 -5.16 6.72
C GLU A 63 5.20 -3.80 7.37
N ILE A 64 6.45 -3.32 7.32
CA ILE A 64 6.81 -1.96 7.78
C ILE A 64 5.95 -0.92 7.04
N PHE A 65 5.79 -1.04 5.72
CA PHE A 65 4.97 -0.10 4.95
C PHE A 65 3.49 -0.17 5.25
N LYS A 66 2.96 -1.36 5.58
CA LYS A 66 1.57 -1.50 6.02
C LYS A 66 1.36 -0.80 7.36
N PHE A 67 2.31 -0.93 8.29
CA PHE A 67 2.25 -0.26 9.59
C PHE A 67 2.23 1.27 9.48
N TYR A 68 2.98 1.86 8.55
CA TYR A 68 2.96 3.32 8.32
C TYR A 68 1.74 3.85 7.54
N GLN A 69 0.88 2.96 7.03
CA GLN A 69 -0.35 3.32 6.31
C GLN A 69 -1.62 3.25 7.18
N GLU A 70 -1.53 2.70 8.40
CA GLU A 70 -2.57 2.80 9.45
C GLU A 70 -2.39 4.09 10.27
#